data_AF-A0A8P0PS32-F1
#
_entry.id   AF-A0A8P0PS32-F1
#
_cell.length_a   1.000
_cell.length_b   1.000
_cell.length_c   1.000
_cell.angle_alpha   90.00
_cell.angle_beta   90.00
_cell.angle_gamma   90.00
#
_symmetry.space_group_name_H-M   'P 1'
#
loop_
_entity.id
_entity.type
_entity.pdbx_description
1 polymer ?
#
loop_
_entity_poly.entity_id
_entity_poly.type
_entity_poly.pdbx_seq_one_letter_code
_entity_poly.pdbx_strand_id
1 'polypeptide(L)'
;MTRRKTSPQKKESETVLSPTELQNLDYNSMSESQFRSTIIQLLVALEKSIKDSRDFMTAEFRANQAEIKNQLNEMQSKLEVLTTRVNEVEERVSDIEDKLIAKRETEEKREKQLKDHEDRLREINDSLRKKNLRLIGVPKGAERDRGPEYVFEQILAENFPNLGRETGIQIQEIERSPLKSIKTVQHLDI
;
A
#
# COMPACT_ATOMS: atom_id res chain seq x y z
N MET A 1 -86.80 12.36 76.81
CA MET A 1 -86.04 12.47 75.56
C MET A 1 -84.58 12.18 75.85
N THR A 2 -84.10 11.01 75.44
CA THR A 2 -82.82 10.42 75.87
C THR A 2 -81.73 10.72 74.83
N ARG A 3 -80.64 11.36 75.27
CA ARG A 3 -79.52 11.83 74.45
C ARG A 3 -78.60 10.64 74.10
N ARG A 4 -78.59 10.19 72.83
CA ARG A 4 -77.63 9.19 72.33
C ARG A 4 -76.27 9.85 72.07
N LYS A 5 -75.23 9.34 72.72
CA LYS A 5 -73.82 9.64 72.43
C LYS A 5 -73.39 8.82 71.20
N THR A 6 -72.83 9.46 70.19
CA THR A 6 -72.15 8.82 69.06
C THR A 6 -70.65 8.71 69.38
N SER A 7 -70.12 7.50 69.32
CA SER A 7 -68.69 7.20 69.49
C SER A 7 -67.90 7.46 68.20
N PRO A 8 -66.64 7.89 68.24
CA PRO A 8 -65.82 8.03 67.04
C PRO A 8 -65.26 6.68 66.61
N GLN A 9 -65.48 6.31 65.34
CA GLN A 9 -64.77 5.20 64.68
C GLN A 9 -63.29 5.57 64.56
N LYS A 10 -62.42 4.81 65.24
CA LYS A 10 -60.97 4.80 64.98
C LYS A 10 -60.75 4.28 63.55
N LYS A 11 -60.22 5.14 62.69
CA LYS A 11 -59.54 4.71 61.47
C LYS A 11 -58.22 4.08 61.90
N GLU A 12 -58.16 2.76 61.90
CA GLU A 12 -56.89 2.03 61.97
C GLU A 12 -56.15 2.31 60.66
N SER A 13 -55.12 3.16 60.75
CA SER A 13 -54.12 3.29 59.70
C SER A 13 -53.35 1.98 59.64
N GLU A 14 -53.57 1.18 58.60
CA GLU A 14 -52.70 0.05 58.27
C GLU A 14 -51.31 0.58 57.99
N THR A 15 -50.41 0.44 58.96
CA THR A 15 -48.99 0.72 58.82
C THR A 15 -48.41 -0.34 57.87
N VAL A 16 -48.10 0.05 56.63
CA VAL A 16 -47.38 -0.82 55.68
C VAL A 16 -45.94 -0.90 56.14
N LEU A 17 -45.55 -2.02 56.75
CA LEU A 17 -44.19 -2.29 57.19
C LEU A 17 -43.29 -2.52 55.97
N SER A 18 -42.05 -2.01 56.02
CA SER A 18 -41.08 -2.20 54.95
C SER A 18 -40.59 -3.66 54.88
N PRO A 19 -40.09 -4.13 53.73
CA PRO A 19 -39.59 -5.50 53.56
C PRO A 19 -38.53 -5.92 54.60
N THR A 20 -37.74 -4.95 55.08
CA THR A 20 -36.68 -5.15 56.08
C THR A 20 -37.24 -5.25 57.50
N GLU A 21 -38.34 -4.55 57.80
CA GLU A 21 -39.05 -4.65 59.09
C GLU A 21 -39.82 -5.97 59.19
N LEU A 22 -40.30 -6.51 58.07
CA LEU A 22 -40.99 -7.79 58.00
C LEU A 22 -40.07 -8.97 58.36
N GLN A 23 -38.79 -8.92 57.98
CA GLN A 23 -37.84 -10.02 58.27
C GLN A 23 -37.48 -10.17 59.76
N ASN A 24 -37.70 -9.13 60.58
CA ASN A 24 -37.23 -9.07 61.97
C ASN A 24 -38.37 -9.24 63.01
N LEU A 25 -39.57 -9.63 62.59
CA LEU A 25 -40.72 -9.83 63.48
C LEU A 25 -40.62 -11.15 64.26
N ASP A 26 -41.05 -11.14 65.52
CA ASP A 26 -41.24 -12.36 66.32
C ASP A 26 -42.58 -13.01 65.95
N TYR A 27 -42.52 -13.97 65.03
CA TYR A 27 -43.68 -14.69 64.50
C TYR A 27 -44.39 -15.57 65.54
N ASN A 28 -43.73 -15.90 66.66
CA ASN A 28 -44.29 -16.80 67.68
C ASN A 28 -45.18 -16.07 68.70
N SER A 29 -45.08 -14.74 68.80
CA SER A 29 -45.85 -13.91 69.75
C SER A 29 -46.96 -13.07 69.10
N MET A 30 -47.17 -13.18 67.78
CA MET A 30 -48.19 -12.41 67.04
C MET A 30 -49.56 -13.11 66.95
N SER A 31 -50.63 -12.33 66.80
CA SER A 31 -51.98 -12.86 66.54
C SER A 31 -52.14 -13.37 65.11
N GLU A 32 -53.09 -14.28 64.88
CA GLU A 32 -53.31 -14.87 63.54
C GLU A 32 -53.66 -13.83 62.46
N SER A 33 -54.37 -12.76 62.83
CA SER A 33 -54.66 -11.63 61.91
C SER A 33 -53.38 -10.90 61.49
N GLN A 34 -52.47 -10.65 62.45
CA GLN A 34 -51.18 -10.03 62.19
C GLN A 34 -50.29 -10.93 61.33
N PHE A 35 -50.28 -12.24 61.61
CA PHE A 35 -49.56 -13.21 60.80
C PHE A 35 -50.04 -13.22 59.35
N ARG A 36 -51.36 -13.30 59.12
CA ARG A 36 -51.96 -13.25 57.77
C ARG A 36 -51.61 -11.95 57.03
N SER A 37 -51.69 -10.80 57.72
CA SER A 37 -51.30 -9.50 57.15
C SER A 37 -49.82 -9.47 56.75
N THR A 38 -48.95 -9.98 57.62
CA THR A 38 -47.50 -10.09 57.39
C THR A 38 -47.19 -10.94 56.15
N ILE A 39 -47.86 -12.09 55.99
CA ILE A 39 -47.72 -12.96 54.80
C ILE A 39 -48.15 -12.24 53.52
N ILE A 40 -49.28 -11.52 53.55
CA ILE A 40 -49.75 -10.75 52.37
C ILE A 40 -48.74 -9.66 52.00
N GLN A 41 -48.21 -8.92 52.97
CA GLN A 41 -47.21 -7.88 52.71
C GLN A 41 -45.92 -8.45 52.11
N LEU A 42 -45.46 -9.62 52.57
CA LEU A 42 -44.30 -10.32 51.99
C LEU A 42 -44.53 -10.74 50.53
N LEU A 43 -45.71 -11.30 50.23
CA LEU A 43 -46.06 -11.71 48.86
C LEU A 43 -46.14 -10.52 47.91
N VAL A 44 -46.75 -9.41 48.33
CA VAL A 44 -46.82 -8.18 47.54
C VAL A 44 -45.43 -7.59 47.32
N ALA A 45 -44.56 -7.60 48.35
CA ALA A 45 -43.18 -7.15 48.22
C ALA A 45 -42.37 -8.01 47.24
N LEU A 46 -42.56 -9.34 47.27
CA LEU A 46 -41.91 -10.26 46.34
C LEU A 46 -42.40 -10.05 44.90
N GLU A 47 -43.72 -9.94 44.69
CA GLU A 47 -44.30 -9.67 43.37
C GLU A 47 -43.74 -8.37 42.78
N LYS A 48 -43.66 -7.31 43.60
CA LYS A 48 -43.04 -6.05 43.19
C LYS A 48 -41.58 -6.22 42.82
N SER A 49 -40.78 -6.92 43.64
CA SER A 49 -39.37 -7.17 43.37
C SER A 49 -39.15 -7.96 42.06
N ILE A 50 -39.96 -9.00 41.81
CA ILE A 50 -39.93 -9.78 40.56
C ILE A 50 -40.26 -8.89 39.37
N LYS A 51 -41.29 -8.05 39.48
CA LYS A 51 -41.68 -7.14 38.41
C LYS A 51 -40.59 -6.11 38.12
N ASP A 52 -40.02 -5.49 39.15
CA ASP A 52 -38.95 -4.50 39.03
C ASP A 52 -37.70 -5.12 38.40
N SER A 53 -37.33 -6.34 38.81
CA SER A 53 -36.22 -7.10 38.22
C SER A 53 -36.45 -7.45 36.75
N ARG A 54 -37.67 -7.91 36.40
CA ARG A 54 -38.05 -8.19 35.01
C ARG A 54 -37.99 -6.93 34.15
N ASP A 55 -38.49 -5.82 34.65
CA ASP A 55 -38.53 -4.56 33.91
C ASP A 55 -37.11 -4.00 33.74
N PHE A 56 -36.25 -4.12 34.76
CA PHE A 56 -34.82 -3.82 34.67
C PHE A 56 -34.12 -4.67 33.60
N MET A 57 -34.26 -6.00 33.66
CA MET A 57 -33.65 -6.91 32.67
C MET A 57 -34.16 -6.63 31.25
N THR A 58 -35.45 -6.30 31.09
CA THR A 58 -36.01 -5.97 29.78
C THR A 58 -35.44 -4.66 29.24
N ALA A 59 -35.26 -3.65 30.09
CA ALA A 59 -34.65 -2.39 29.69
C ALA A 59 -33.18 -2.56 29.31
N GLU A 60 -32.42 -3.31 30.11
CA GLU A 60 -31.01 -3.62 29.85
C GLU A 60 -30.84 -4.40 28.54
N PHE A 61 -31.66 -5.43 28.31
CA PHE A 61 -31.63 -6.20 27.06
C PHE A 61 -31.94 -5.32 25.84
N ARG A 62 -32.92 -4.42 25.95
CA ARG A 62 -33.26 -3.47 24.87
C ARG A 62 -32.15 -2.47 24.60
N ALA A 63 -31.48 -1.97 25.64
CA ALA A 63 -30.35 -1.05 25.48
C ALA A 63 -29.19 -1.74 24.74
N ASN A 64 -28.81 -2.94 25.18
CA ASN A 64 -27.77 -3.74 24.53
C ASN A 64 -28.13 -4.08 23.08
N GLN A 65 -29.40 -4.43 22.82
CA GLN A 65 -29.87 -4.70 21.47
C GLN A 65 -29.76 -3.47 20.56
N ALA A 66 -30.10 -2.28 21.07
CA ALA A 66 -29.99 -1.04 20.32
C ALA A 66 -28.52 -0.69 20.01
N GLU A 67 -27.63 -0.87 20.98
CA GLU A 67 -26.20 -0.64 20.80
C GLU A 67 -25.59 -1.57 19.75
N ILE A 68 -25.86 -2.88 19.84
CA ILE A 68 -25.40 -3.87 18.86
C ILE A 68 -25.91 -3.51 17.45
N LYS A 69 -27.17 -3.12 17.32
CA LYS A 69 -27.75 -2.73 16.04
C LYS A 69 -27.06 -1.48 15.47
N ASN A 70 -26.74 -0.50 16.30
CA ASN A 70 -26.03 0.70 15.87
C ASN A 70 -24.62 0.37 15.38
N GLN A 71 -23.88 -0.47 16.11
CA GLN A 71 -22.54 -0.92 15.71
C GLN A 71 -22.58 -1.73 14.40
N LEU A 72 -23.58 -2.59 14.21
CA LEU A 72 -23.79 -3.33 12.96
C LEU A 72 -24.02 -2.38 11.77
N ASN A 73 -24.87 -1.37 11.93
CA ASN A 73 -25.11 -0.39 10.87
C ASN A 73 -23.85 0.42 10.54
N GLU A 74 -23.06 0.79 11.55
CA GLU A 74 -21.79 1.49 11.33
C GLU A 74 -20.80 0.60 10.56
N MET A 75 -20.72 -0.69 10.90
CA MET A 75 -19.91 -1.65 10.15
C MET A 75 -20.39 -1.81 8.70
N GLN A 76 -21.70 -1.89 8.47
CA GLN A 76 -22.27 -1.97 7.12
C GLN A 76 -21.89 -0.74 6.28
N SER A 77 -22.03 0.46 6.82
CA SER A 77 -21.63 1.69 6.12
C SER A 77 -20.13 1.71 5.79
N LYS A 78 -19.27 1.28 6.73
CA LYS A 78 -17.82 1.17 6.46
C LYS A 78 -17.52 0.15 5.37
N LEU A 79 -18.24 -0.98 5.32
CA LEU A 79 -18.09 -1.99 4.27
C LEU A 79 -18.50 -1.46 2.91
N GLU A 80 -19.61 -0.72 2.81
CA GLU A 80 -20.04 -0.09 1.56
C GLU A 80 -18.97 0.86 1.01
N VAL A 81 -18.39 1.71 1.88
CA VAL A 81 -17.29 2.61 1.50
C VAL A 81 -16.07 1.82 1.01
N LEU A 82 -15.71 0.73 1.69
CA LEU A 82 -14.61 -0.12 1.26
C LEU A 82 -14.88 -0.76 -0.10
N THR A 83 -16.08 -1.28 -0.34
CA THR A 83 -16.47 -1.87 -1.63
C THR A 83 -16.34 -0.85 -2.77
N THR A 84 -16.81 0.39 -2.59
CA THR A 84 -16.63 1.43 -3.61
C THR A 84 -15.16 1.70 -3.89
N ARG A 85 -14.32 1.78 -2.85
CA ARG A 85 -12.88 2.03 -3.02
C ARG A 85 -12.17 0.86 -3.72
N VAL A 86 -12.59 -0.39 -3.46
CA VAL A 86 -12.03 -1.55 -4.16
C VAL A 86 -12.34 -1.47 -5.65
N ASN A 87 -13.60 -1.20 -6.01
CA ASN A 87 -13.99 -1.07 -7.43
C ASN A 87 -13.20 0.04 -8.15
N GLU A 88 -13.00 1.20 -7.51
CA GLU A 88 -12.19 2.29 -8.07
C GLU A 88 -10.72 1.86 -8.29
N VAL A 89 -10.15 1.11 -7.35
CA VAL A 89 -8.79 0.58 -7.48
C VAL A 89 -8.71 -0.46 -8.59
N GLU A 90 -9.70 -1.34 -8.73
CA GLU A 90 -9.76 -2.33 -9.81
C GLU A 90 -9.78 -1.66 -11.19
N GLU A 91 -10.62 -0.63 -11.38
CA GLU A 91 -10.65 0.15 -12.62
C GLU A 91 -9.30 0.81 -12.92
N ARG A 92 -8.69 1.46 -11.90
CA ARG A 92 -7.38 2.09 -12.04
C ARG A 92 -6.26 1.10 -12.36
N VAL A 93 -6.33 -0.12 -11.83
CA VAL A 93 -5.37 -1.19 -12.15
C VAL A 93 -5.54 -1.62 -13.59
N SER A 94 -6.77 -1.84 -14.06
CA SER A 94 -7.07 -2.15 -15.47
C SER A 94 -6.49 -1.09 -16.43
N ASP A 95 -6.71 0.19 -16.14
CA ASP A 95 -6.16 1.30 -16.94
C ASP A 95 -4.63 1.32 -16.98
N ILE A 96 -3.98 0.94 -15.88
CA ILE A 96 -2.52 0.86 -15.79
C ILE A 96 -2.00 -0.32 -16.58
N GLU A 97 -2.67 -1.48 -16.52
CA GLU A 97 -2.31 -2.67 -17.28
C GLU A 97 -2.33 -2.41 -18.78
N ASP A 98 -3.38 -1.77 -19.29
CA ASP A 98 -3.50 -1.38 -20.70
C ASP A 98 -2.37 -0.42 -21.13
N LYS A 99 -2.07 0.59 -20.29
CA LYS A 99 -0.96 1.53 -20.55
C LYS A 99 0.39 0.84 -20.56
N LEU A 100 0.60 -0.16 -19.71
CA LEU A 100 1.85 -0.92 -19.65
C LEU A 100 2.05 -1.78 -20.90
N ILE A 101 0.97 -2.40 -21.41
CA ILE A 101 1.01 -3.15 -22.67
C ILE A 101 1.40 -2.23 -23.82
N ALA A 102 0.71 -1.10 -23.98
CA ALA A 102 1.02 -0.13 -25.03
C ALA A 102 2.47 0.39 -24.91
N LYS A 103 2.94 0.69 -23.69
CA LYS A 103 4.32 1.13 -23.46
C LYS A 103 5.33 0.08 -23.92
N ARG A 104 5.11 -1.20 -23.58
CA ARG A 104 5.97 -2.32 -23.98
C ARG A 104 6.09 -2.42 -25.50
N GLU A 105 4.98 -2.35 -26.22
CA GLU A 105 4.99 -2.40 -27.69
C GLU A 105 5.80 -1.24 -28.29
N THR A 106 5.65 -0.02 -27.75
CA THR A 106 6.44 1.13 -28.21
C THR A 106 7.92 0.98 -27.92
N GLU A 107 8.28 0.35 -26.80
CA GLU A 107 9.66 0.10 -26.40
C GLU A 107 10.33 -0.94 -27.30
N GLU A 108 9.64 -2.06 -27.57
CA GLU A 108 10.12 -3.08 -28.50
C GLU A 108 10.37 -2.49 -29.91
N LYS A 109 9.49 -1.59 -30.37
CA LYS A 109 9.69 -0.89 -31.64
C LYS A 109 10.93 0.00 -31.63
N ARG A 110 11.16 0.76 -30.56
CA ARG A 110 12.37 1.60 -30.41
C ARG A 110 13.63 0.76 -30.38
N GLU A 111 13.61 -0.37 -29.68
CA GLU A 111 14.76 -1.29 -29.60
C GLU A 111 15.12 -1.85 -30.98
N LYS A 112 14.13 -2.29 -31.76
CA LYS A 112 14.35 -2.73 -33.15
C LYS A 112 14.95 -1.64 -34.03
N GLN A 113 14.49 -0.40 -33.88
CA GLN A 113 15.05 0.75 -34.63
C GLN A 113 16.49 1.07 -34.20
N LEU A 114 16.78 1.05 -32.90
CA LEU A 114 18.13 1.23 -32.37
C LEU A 114 19.09 0.19 -32.91
N LYS A 115 18.67 -1.08 -32.96
CA LYS A 115 19.47 -2.17 -33.51
C LYS A 115 19.76 -1.98 -35.01
N ASP A 116 18.74 -1.64 -35.80
CA ASP A 116 18.91 -1.33 -37.24
C ASP A 116 19.86 -0.15 -37.44
N HIS A 117 19.76 0.89 -36.62
CA HIS A 117 20.68 2.02 -36.69
C HIS A 117 22.12 1.65 -36.31
N GLU A 118 22.31 0.81 -35.29
CA GLU A 118 23.63 0.29 -34.92
C GLU A 118 24.25 -0.54 -36.04
N ASP A 119 23.46 -1.42 -36.67
CA ASP A 119 23.89 -2.23 -37.81
C ASP A 119 24.31 -1.36 -39.00
N ARG A 120 23.52 -0.33 -39.34
CA ARG A 120 23.86 0.63 -40.41
C ARG A 120 25.12 1.43 -40.10
N LEU A 121 25.30 1.85 -38.85
CA LEU A 121 26.51 2.57 -38.43
C LEU A 121 27.74 1.68 -38.53
N ARG A 122 27.63 0.38 -38.18
CA ARG A 122 28.70 -0.60 -38.41
C ARG A 122 29.04 -0.69 -39.89
N GLU A 123 28.04 -0.87 -40.75
CA GLU A 123 28.26 -0.98 -42.21
C GLU A 123 28.93 0.27 -42.80
N ILE A 124 28.47 1.47 -42.41
CA ILE A 124 29.08 2.73 -42.83
C ILE A 124 30.54 2.80 -42.35
N ASN A 125 30.80 2.51 -41.08
CA ASN A 125 32.15 2.57 -40.53
C ASN A 125 33.08 1.55 -41.21
N ASP A 126 32.59 0.35 -41.52
CA ASP A 126 33.37 -0.67 -42.21
C ASP A 126 33.64 -0.28 -43.66
N SER A 127 32.66 0.31 -44.34
CA SER A 127 32.82 0.90 -45.68
C SER A 127 33.87 2.02 -45.71
N LEU A 128 33.82 2.92 -44.72
CA LEU A 128 34.81 4.01 -44.58
C LEU A 128 36.22 3.48 -44.31
N ARG A 129 36.35 2.39 -43.55
CA ARG A 129 37.65 1.78 -43.23
C ARG A 129 38.20 0.86 -44.31
N LYS A 130 37.39 0.46 -45.30
CA LYS A 130 37.77 -0.51 -46.34
C LYS A 130 39.03 -0.14 -47.11
N LYS A 131 39.30 1.16 -47.28
CA LYS A 131 40.50 1.68 -47.97
C LYS A 131 41.63 2.11 -47.03
N ASN A 132 41.43 2.02 -45.72
CA ASN A 132 42.40 2.49 -44.73
C ASN A 132 43.42 1.38 -44.43
N LEU A 133 44.71 1.72 -44.49
CA LEU A 133 45.80 0.83 -44.09
C LEU A 133 46.36 1.26 -42.74
N ARG A 134 46.67 0.29 -41.88
CA ARG A 134 47.24 0.56 -40.55
C ARG A 134 48.68 0.08 -40.48
N LEU A 135 49.62 1.03 -40.45
CA LEU A 135 51.04 0.75 -40.26
C LEU A 135 51.35 0.68 -38.76
N ILE A 136 52.02 -0.38 -38.32
CA ILE A 136 52.39 -0.63 -36.92
C ILE A 136 53.91 -0.82 -36.84
N GLY A 137 54.52 -0.42 -35.73
CA GLY A 137 55.97 -0.54 -35.52
C GLY A 137 56.79 0.65 -36.01
N VAL A 138 56.15 1.69 -36.54
CA VAL A 138 56.83 2.92 -36.97
C VAL A 138 57.37 3.70 -35.75
N PRO A 139 58.70 3.92 -35.64
CA PRO A 139 59.30 4.62 -34.51
C PRO A 139 58.67 5.99 -34.27
N LYS A 140 58.50 6.39 -33.01
CA LYS A 140 57.85 7.66 -32.67
C LYS A 140 58.67 8.85 -33.18
N GLY A 141 58.05 9.66 -34.03
CA GLY A 141 58.67 10.87 -34.57
C GLY A 141 59.43 10.66 -35.87
N ALA A 142 59.36 9.47 -36.49
CA ALA A 142 59.90 9.23 -37.83
C ALA A 142 59.31 10.19 -38.88
N GLU A 143 58.10 10.68 -38.64
CA GLU A 143 57.38 11.59 -39.53
C GLU A 143 57.76 13.07 -39.33
N ARG A 144 58.58 13.41 -38.31
CA ARG A 144 58.83 14.82 -37.94
C ARG A 144 59.57 15.62 -38.99
N ASP A 145 60.50 14.99 -39.71
CA ASP A 145 61.41 15.70 -40.59
C ASP A 145 60.84 15.86 -42.01
N ARG A 146 60.25 14.79 -42.55
CA ARG A 146 59.77 14.73 -43.95
C ARG A 146 58.30 14.35 -44.11
N GLY A 147 57.57 14.26 -43.00
CA GLY A 147 56.16 13.92 -43.00
C GLY A 147 55.88 12.41 -43.05
N PRO A 148 54.63 12.01 -42.73
CA PRO A 148 54.18 10.62 -42.76
C PRO A 148 54.19 9.98 -44.16
N GLU A 149 53.94 10.75 -45.22
CA GLU A 149 53.93 10.27 -46.61
C GLU A 149 55.30 9.73 -47.01
N TYR A 150 56.36 10.47 -46.69
CA TYR A 150 57.74 10.05 -46.97
C TYR A 150 58.10 8.74 -46.25
N VAL A 151 57.65 8.59 -45.00
CA VAL A 151 57.86 7.36 -44.23
C VAL A 151 57.11 6.18 -44.88
N PHE A 152 55.89 6.39 -45.37
CA PHE A 152 55.14 5.37 -46.08
C PHE A 152 55.79 4.95 -47.41
N GLU A 153 56.29 5.91 -48.19
CA GLU A 153 57.02 5.63 -49.44
C GLU A 153 58.31 4.83 -49.19
N GLN A 154 59.07 5.15 -48.13
CA GLN A 154 60.23 4.36 -47.73
C GLN A 154 59.84 2.91 -47.39
N ILE A 155 58.79 2.74 -46.57
CA ILE A 155 58.31 1.40 -46.18
C ILE A 155 57.88 0.61 -47.42
N LEU A 156 57.16 1.24 -48.36
CA LEU A 156 56.76 0.60 -49.61
C LEU A 156 57.97 0.22 -50.48
N ALA A 157 58.94 1.10 -50.67
CA ALA A 157 60.11 0.83 -51.50
C ALA A 157 61.00 -0.28 -50.93
N GLU A 158 61.17 -0.31 -49.61
CA GLU A 158 61.97 -1.32 -48.91
C GLU A 158 61.32 -2.72 -48.93
N ASN A 159 59.99 -2.79 -48.73
CA ASN A 159 59.29 -4.08 -48.58
C ASN A 159 58.63 -4.57 -49.88
N PHE A 160 58.18 -3.65 -50.74
CA PHE A 160 57.45 -3.93 -51.98
C PHE A 160 58.02 -3.11 -53.15
N PRO A 161 59.25 -3.43 -53.62
CA PRO A 161 59.97 -2.61 -54.61
C PRO A 161 59.24 -2.43 -55.95
N ASN A 162 58.29 -3.32 -56.28
CA ASN A 162 57.44 -3.18 -57.46
C ASN A 162 56.32 -2.14 -57.27
N LEU A 163 55.75 -2.04 -56.07
CA LEU A 163 54.74 -1.04 -55.70
C LEU A 163 55.38 0.32 -55.41
N GLY A 164 56.58 0.35 -54.82
CA GLY A 164 57.32 1.60 -54.56
C GLY A 164 57.76 2.36 -55.82
N ARG A 165 57.70 1.73 -57.01
CA ARG A 165 57.93 2.37 -58.31
C ARG A 165 56.65 2.77 -59.03
N GLU A 166 55.48 2.43 -58.47
CA GLU A 166 54.19 2.66 -59.08
C GLU A 166 53.70 4.08 -58.78
N THR A 167 53.43 4.87 -59.82
CA THR A 167 52.97 6.27 -59.71
C THR A 167 51.46 6.40 -59.51
N GLY A 168 50.73 5.28 -59.43
CA GLY A 168 49.27 5.23 -59.32
C GLY A 168 48.72 5.28 -57.89
N ILE A 169 49.57 5.16 -56.87
CA ILE A 169 49.13 5.17 -55.46
C ILE A 169 48.81 6.61 -55.05
N GLN A 170 47.54 6.88 -54.76
CA GLN A 170 47.08 8.16 -54.24
C GLN A 170 46.74 8.04 -52.77
N ILE A 171 47.42 8.83 -51.93
CA ILE A 171 47.17 8.93 -50.50
C ILE A 171 46.17 10.07 -50.29
N GLN A 172 45.00 9.75 -49.72
CA GLN A 172 44.01 10.78 -49.40
C GLN A 172 44.36 11.52 -48.10
N GLU A 173 44.77 10.77 -47.08
CA GLU A 173 45.18 11.28 -45.77
C GLU A 173 46.07 10.23 -45.11
N ILE A 174 47.11 10.68 -44.40
CA ILE A 174 47.93 9.81 -43.58
C ILE A 174 48.25 10.53 -42.26
N GLU A 175 47.89 9.89 -41.16
CA GLU A 175 48.08 10.46 -39.84
C GLU A 175 48.48 9.36 -38.85
N ARG A 176 49.34 9.72 -37.90
CA ARG A 176 49.62 8.87 -36.75
C ARG A 176 48.43 8.89 -35.80
N SER A 177 47.77 7.74 -35.62
CA SER A 177 46.64 7.65 -34.70
C SER A 177 47.03 8.10 -33.28
N PRO A 178 46.23 8.96 -32.62
CA PRO A 178 46.52 9.40 -31.27
C PRO A 178 46.54 8.21 -30.29
N LEU A 179 47.46 8.25 -29.32
CA LEU A 179 47.54 7.27 -28.25
C LEU A 179 46.24 7.31 -27.43
N LYS A 180 45.54 6.18 -27.32
CA LYS A 180 44.35 6.08 -26.46
C LYS A 180 44.77 6.25 -25.00
N SER A 181 44.41 7.37 -24.36
CA SER A 181 44.48 7.49 -22.90
C SER A 181 43.42 6.57 -22.31
N ILE A 182 43.83 5.48 -21.65
CA ILE A 182 42.91 4.64 -20.88
C ILE A 182 42.47 5.47 -19.67
N LYS A 183 41.23 5.95 -19.66
CA LYS A 183 40.63 6.54 -18.45
C LYS A 183 40.12 5.39 -17.60
N THR A 184 40.80 5.09 -16.50
CA THR A 184 40.27 4.18 -15.48
C THR A 184 39.08 4.87 -14.82
N VAL A 185 37.87 4.35 -15.05
CA VAL A 185 36.67 4.82 -14.36
C VAL A 185 36.73 4.28 -12.93
N GLN A 186 37.01 5.15 -11.95
CA GLN A 186 36.76 4.83 -10.56
C GLN A 186 35.25 4.89 -10.35
N HIS A 187 34.64 3.73 -10.14
CA HIS A 187 33.25 3.61 -9.70
C HIS A 187 33.19 4.15 -8.26
N LEU A 188 32.56 5.31 -8.07
CA LEU A 188 32.11 5.76 -6.76
C LEU A 188 30.70 5.20 -6.60
N ASP A 189 30.60 4.12 -5.82
CA ASP A 189 29.32 3.63 -5.34
C ASP A 189 28.79 4.62 -4.29
N ILE A 190 27.54 5.07 -4.47
CA ILE A 190 26.71 5.71 -3.45
C ILE A 190 25.58 4.75 -3.12
#